data_AF-A0A0M9EKE4-F1
#
_entry.id   AF-A0A0M9EKE4-F1
#
_cell.length_a   1.000
_cell.length_b   1.000
_cell.length_c   1.000
_cell.angle_alpha   90.00
_cell.angle_beta   90.00
_cell.angle_gamma   90.00
#
_symmetry.space_group_name_H-M   'P 1'
#
loop_
_entity.id
_entity.type
_entity.pdbx_description
1 polymer ?
#
loop_
_entity_poly.entity_id
_entity_poly.type
_entity_poly.pdbx_seq_one_letter_code
_entity_poly.pdbx_strand_id
1 'polypeptide(L)'
;MKPLGDVNEHLMKVHGMAKAAGADLVGAAKTGELTQEEWAGLVTRCRSCDWDEGCSRFLARECREVPVDIPEGCLNRVRLAELAAATGEDS
;
A
#
# COMPACT_ATOMS: atom_id res chain seq x y z
N MET A 1 11.49 -7.16 -20.88
CA MET A 1 11.46 -6.77 -19.45
C MET A 1 11.09 -5.30 -19.39
N LYS A 2 10.02 -4.93 -18.68
CA LYS A 2 9.64 -3.52 -18.48
C LYS A 2 10.55 -2.91 -17.41
N PRO A 3 11.01 -1.65 -17.55
CA PRO A 3 11.70 -0.94 -16.47
C PRO A 3 10.81 -0.84 -15.23
N LEU A 4 11.41 -0.88 -14.04
CA LEU A 4 10.70 -0.57 -12.81
C LEU A 4 10.25 0.89 -12.82
N GLY A 5 9.06 1.16 -12.28
CA GLY A 5 8.57 2.52 -12.08
C GLY A 5 9.47 3.35 -11.15
N ASP A 6 9.24 4.66 -11.09
CA ASP A 6 10.00 5.56 -10.24
C ASP A 6 9.83 5.23 -8.74
N VAL A 7 10.93 5.25 -7.99
CA VAL A 7 10.88 4.81 -6.58
C VAL A 7 10.06 5.76 -5.71
N ASN A 8 10.15 7.08 -5.94
CA ASN A 8 9.46 8.07 -5.12
C ASN A 8 7.97 8.05 -5.41
N GLU A 9 7.60 7.97 -6.68
CA GLU A 9 6.21 7.83 -7.10
C GLU A 9 5.55 6.60 -6.47
N HIS A 10 6.23 5.44 -6.52
CA HIS A 10 5.68 4.21 -5.97
C HIS A 10 5.69 4.17 -4.45
N LEU A 11 6.62 4.87 -3.79
CA LEU A 11 6.57 5.06 -2.34
C LEU A 11 5.29 5.81 -1.93
N MET A 12 4.96 6.89 -2.64
CA MET A 12 3.73 7.66 -2.39
C MET A 12 2.46 6.85 -2.71
N LYS A 13 2.47 6.07 -3.80
CA LYS A 13 1.37 5.15 -4.12
C LYS A 13 1.17 4.08 -3.04
N VAL A 14 2.24 3.47 -2.54
CA VAL A 14 2.15 2.47 -1.45
C VAL A 14 1.56 3.09 -0.19
N HIS A 15 1.95 4.31 0.18
CA HIS A 15 1.33 5.04 1.29
C HIS A 15 -0.16 5.31 1.07
N GLY A 16 -0.53 5.80 -0.12
CA GLY A 16 -1.93 6.08 -0.46
C GLY A 16 -2.79 4.82 -0.41
N MET A 17 -2.29 3.71 -0.95
CA MET A 17 -2.98 2.42 -0.93
C MET A 17 -3.12 1.86 0.49
N ALA A 18 -2.08 1.98 1.32
CA ALA A 18 -2.16 1.56 2.72
C ALA A 18 -3.21 2.36 3.49
N LYS A 19 -3.20 3.69 3.33
CA LYS A 19 -4.22 4.55 3.94
C LYS A 19 -5.62 4.17 3.48
N ALA A 20 -5.82 3.94 2.18
CA ALA A 20 -7.10 3.49 1.63
C ALA A 20 -7.54 2.14 2.23
N ALA A 21 -6.60 1.23 2.50
CA ALA A 21 -6.86 -0.05 3.17
C ALA A 21 -7.14 0.08 4.67
N GLY A 22 -6.94 1.26 5.27
CA GLY A 22 -6.97 1.46 6.72
C GLY A 22 -5.68 1.06 7.46
N ALA A 23 -4.58 0.81 6.75
CA ALA A 23 -3.29 0.48 7.34
C ALA A 23 -2.43 1.73 7.60
N ASP A 24 -1.79 1.79 8.77
CA ASP A 24 -0.74 2.78 9.07
C ASP A 24 0.65 2.15 8.95
N LEU A 25 1.29 2.33 7.79
CA LEU A 25 2.65 1.81 7.56
C LEU A 25 3.69 2.45 8.49
N VAL A 26 3.50 3.72 8.87
CA VAL A 26 4.45 4.42 9.74
C VAL A 26 4.31 3.91 11.16
N GLY A 27 3.06 3.73 11.62
CA GLY A 27 2.73 3.10 12.89
C GLY A 27 3.34 1.69 12.97
N ALA A 28 2.97 0.81 12.02
CA ALA A 28 3.45 -0.56 11.94
C ALA A 28 4.99 -0.66 11.90
N ALA A 29 5.67 0.30 11.26
CA ALA A 29 7.13 0.32 11.23
C ALA A 29 7.76 0.74 12.56
N LYS A 30 7.08 1.58 13.35
CA LYS A 30 7.56 2.03 14.66
C LYS A 30 7.39 0.96 15.74
N THR A 31 6.30 0.23 15.68
CA THR A 31 5.95 -0.88 16.60
C THR A 31 6.66 -2.18 16.25
N GLY A 32 7.11 -2.31 14.99
CA GLY A 32 7.88 -3.46 14.52
C GLY A 32 7.04 -4.51 13.78
N GLU A 33 5.74 -4.28 13.57
CA GLU A 33 4.90 -5.14 12.72
C GLU A 33 5.27 -5.06 11.23
N LEU A 34 6.00 -4.01 10.82
CA LEU A 34 6.55 -3.83 9.48
C LEU A 34 8.04 -3.48 9.54
N THR A 35 8.90 -4.42 9.16
CA THR A 35 10.34 -4.14 9.06
C THR A 35 10.67 -3.21 7.87
N GLN A 36 11.84 -2.58 7.91
CA GLN A 36 12.30 -1.71 6.81
C GLN A 36 12.52 -2.52 5.52
N GLU A 37 12.99 -3.76 5.64
CA GLU A 37 13.15 -4.70 4.52
C GLU A 37 11.80 -5.06 3.90
N GLU A 38 10.78 -5.35 4.72
CA GLU A 38 9.43 -5.62 4.22
C GLU A 38 8.83 -4.40 3.52
N TRP A 39 9.05 -3.21 4.07
CA TRP A 39 8.60 -1.97 3.45
C TRP A 39 9.27 -1.76 2.09
N ALA A 40 10.60 -1.87 2.01
CA ALA A 40 11.31 -1.82 0.73
C ALA A 40 10.79 -2.88 -0.26
N GLY A 41 10.40 -4.06 0.25
CA GLY A 41 9.73 -5.12 -0.50
C GLY A 41 8.35 -4.70 -1.04
N LEU A 42 7.52 -4.03 -0.25
CA LEU A 42 6.21 -3.49 -0.69
C LEU A 42 6.39 -2.51 -1.86
N VAL A 43 7.32 -1.57 -1.73
CA VAL A 43 7.61 -0.57 -2.77
C VAL A 43 8.15 -1.26 -4.03
N THR A 44 9.11 -2.18 -3.88
CA THR A 44 9.70 -2.89 -5.02
C THR A 44 8.66 -3.72 -5.79
N ARG A 45 7.79 -4.45 -5.08
CA ARG A 45 6.66 -5.18 -5.72
C ARG A 45 5.69 -4.25 -6.42
N CYS A 46 5.40 -3.09 -5.85
CA CYS A 46 4.53 -2.09 -6.47
C CYS A 46 5.13 -1.55 -7.79
N ARG A 47 6.45 -1.29 -7.81
CA ARG A 47 7.18 -0.79 -8.98
C ARG A 47 7.22 -1.77 -10.15
N SER A 48 7.01 -3.06 -9.89
CA SER A 48 6.92 -4.10 -10.91
C SER A 48 5.49 -4.39 -11.35
N CYS A 49 4.48 -3.70 -10.80
CA CYS A 49 3.09 -4.00 -11.13
C CYS A 49 2.72 -3.48 -12.54
N ASP A 50 1.87 -4.24 -13.23
CA ASP A 50 1.32 -3.84 -14.53
C ASP A 50 0.05 -2.99 -14.39
N TRP A 51 -0.47 -2.83 -13.16
CA TRP A 51 -1.73 -2.15 -12.88
C TRP A 51 -1.56 -0.68 -12.47
N ASP A 52 -0.49 -0.04 -12.92
CA ASP A 52 -0.09 1.29 -12.44
C ASP A 52 -1.11 2.40 -12.75
N GLU A 53 -1.63 2.43 -13.99
CA GLU A 53 -2.68 3.40 -14.38
C GLU A 53 -3.97 3.21 -13.58
N GLY A 54 -4.31 1.95 -13.28
CA GLY A 54 -5.47 1.60 -12.45
C GLY A 54 -5.29 2.07 -11.01
N CYS A 55 -4.08 1.94 -10.47
CA CYS A 55 -3.70 2.44 -9.15
C CYS A 55 -3.85 3.95 -9.05
N SER A 56 -3.30 4.70 -10.02
CA SER A 56 -3.42 6.17 -10.06
C SER A 56 -4.87 6.62 -10.13
N ARG A 57 -5.70 5.97 -10.96
CA ARG A 57 -7.14 6.28 -11.05
C ARG A 57 -7.90 5.94 -9.77
N PHE A 58 -7.53 4.85 -9.09
CA PHE A 58 -8.10 4.48 -7.82
C PHE A 58 -7.77 5.53 -6.75
N LEU A 59 -6.50 5.92 -6.62
CA LEU A 59 -6.04 6.91 -5.64
C LEU A 59 -6.53 8.33 -5.92
N ALA A 60 -6.81 8.67 -7.18
CA ALA A 60 -7.40 9.96 -7.55
C ALA A 60 -8.89 10.08 -7.16
N ARG A 61 -9.55 9.00 -6.75
CA ARG A 61 -10.94 9.06 -6.28
C ARG A 61 -10.95 9.55 -4.83
N GLU A 62 -11.79 10.56 -4.59
CA GLU A 62 -12.13 11.01 -3.24
C GLU A 62 -12.95 9.92 -2.52
N CYS A 63 -12.28 9.03 -1.80
CA CYS A 63 -12.91 8.06 -0.91
C CYS A 63 -13.32 8.77 0.38
N ARG A 64 -14.63 9.04 0.54
CA ARG A 64 -15.19 9.61 1.79
C ARG A 64 -15.23 8.61 2.94
N GLU A 65 -15.14 7.32 2.60
CA GLU A 65 -15.17 6.21 3.53
C GLU A 65 -13.85 5.46 3.39
N VAL A 66 -13.23 5.15 4.54
CA VAL A 66 -12.00 4.36 4.68
C VAL A 66 -12.21 3.50 5.93
N PRO A 67 -11.84 2.20 5.92
CA PRO A 67 -11.14 1.48 4.86
C PRO A 67 -12.02 1.19 3.64
N VAL A 68 -11.40 1.10 2.46
CA VAL A 68 -12.01 0.61 1.22
C VAL A 68 -11.32 -0.66 0.76
N ASP A 69 -12.06 -1.50 0.04
CA ASP A 69 -11.51 -2.70 -0.57
C ASP A 69 -10.44 -2.35 -1.60
N ILE A 70 -9.24 -2.86 -1.35
CA ILE A 70 -8.11 -2.67 -2.24
C ILE A 70 -8.30 -3.52 -3.51
N PRO A 71 -8.15 -2.93 -4.71
CA PRO A 71 -8.39 -3.60 -5.98
C PRO A 71 -7.62 -4.92 -6.12
N GLU A 72 -8.26 -5.92 -6.75
CA GLU A 72 -7.68 -7.25 -6.95
C GLU A 72 -6.33 -7.22 -7.70
N GLY A 73 -6.13 -6.22 -8.56
CA GLY A 73 -4.88 -6.01 -9.30
C GLY A 73 -3.72 -5.46 -8.46
N CYS A 74 -3.94 -5.03 -7.21
CA CYS A 74 -2.86 -4.58 -6.35
C CYS A 74 -2.07 -5.76 -5.79
N LEU A 75 -0.78 -5.86 -6.15
CA LEU A 75 0.12 -6.92 -5.67
C LEU A 75 0.35 -6.89 -4.15
N ASN A 76 0.12 -5.76 -3.51
CA ASN A 76 0.26 -5.60 -2.07
C ASN A 76 -1.05 -5.76 -1.30
N ARG A 77 -2.19 -6.04 -1.97
CA ARG A 77 -3.53 -6.10 -1.37
C ARG A 77 -3.57 -6.90 -0.06
N VAL A 78 -3.05 -8.13 -0.10
CA VAL A 78 -3.10 -9.04 1.04
C VAL A 78 -2.30 -8.49 2.22
N ARG A 79 -1.05 -8.09 1.99
CA ARG A 79 -0.20 -7.55 3.06
C ARG A 79 -0.73 -6.24 3.65
N LEU A 80 -1.34 -5.39 2.82
CA LEU A 80 -1.98 -4.16 3.31
C LEU A 80 -3.20 -4.47 4.18
N ALA A 81 -4.01 -5.48 3.83
CA ALA A 81 -5.14 -5.91 4.65
C ALA A 81 -4.69 -6.50 6.00
N GLU A 82 -3.62 -7.28 6.01
CA GLU A 82 -3.02 -7.80 7.26
C GLU A 82 -2.54 -6.66 8.18
N LEU A 83 -1.84 -5.67 7.62
CA LEU A 83 -1.37 -4.51 8.38
C LEU A 83 -2.54 -3.67 8.90
N ALA A 84 -3.60 -3.50 8.11
CA ALA A 84 -4.81 -2.80 8.54
C ALA A 84 -5.49 -3.50 9.72
N ALA A 85 -5.59 -4.84 9.68
CA ALA A 85 -6.14 -5.63 10.79
C ALA A 85 -5.31 -5.45 12.08
N ALA A 86 -3.98 -5.51 11.97
CA ALA A 86 -3.09 -5.30 13.11
C ALA A 86 -3.16 -3.88 13.70
N THR A 87 -3.48 -2.88 12.87
CA THR A 87 -3.63 -1.48 13.33
C THR A 87 -4.97 -1.25 14.05
N GLY A 88 -5.96 -2.11 13.83
CA GLY A 88 -7.32 -1.98 14.39
C GLY A 88 -7.55 -2.66 15.74
N GLU A 89 -6.58 -3.43 16.25
CA GLU A 89 -6.71 -4.15 17.54
C GLU A 89 -6.34 -3.31 18.77
N ASP A 90 -5.99 -2.03 18.60
CA ASP A 90 -5.49 -1.14 19.65
C ASP A 90 -6.41 0.07 19.94
N SER A 91 -7.71 -0.02 19.64
CA SER A 91 -8.73 1.02 19.92
C SER A 91 -9.89 0.55 20.80
#